data_AF-A0A6J5GD84-F1
#
_entry.id   AF-A0A6J5GD84-F1
#
_cell.length_a   1.000
_cell.length_b   1.000
_cell.length_c   1.000
_cell.angle_alpha   90.00
_cell.angle_beta   90.00
_cell.angle_gamma   90.00
#
_symmetry.space_group_name_H-M   'P 1'
#
loop_
_entity.id
_entity.type
_entity.pdbx_description
1 polymer ?
#
loop_
_entity_poly.entity_id
_entity_poly.type
_entity_poly.pdbx_seq_one_letter_code
_entity_poly.pdbx_strand_id
1 'polypeptide(L)'
;MSDARLRERTVVVGSLGKTMHVTGWRIGYAIGATALTNEIRKVLQFNTYAAPTPLQQAMAAVLDDAAYCDLPQLFLQKRNRFLEGLGSSRFSFMPTGGGYFQMVDYSAISELPDTEFANHLIECHGVAGLPMSGFGSQYAKSKLLRFCFAKKEETLDAATAILRAI
;
A
#
# COMPACT_ATOMS: atom_id res chain seq x y z
N MET A 1 12.18 -16.66 -9.63
CA MET A 1 12.64 -17.31 -8.38
C MET A 1 13.61 -18.41 -8.76
N SER A 2 14.89 -18.26 -8.41
CA SER A 2 15.98 -19.13 -8.86
C SER A 2 16.03 -20.47 -8.14
N ASP A 3 15.54 -20.55 -6.89
CA ASP A 3 15.48 -21.78 -6.11
C ASP A 3 14.27 -22.64 -6.53
N ALA A 4 14.54 -23.81 -7.08
CA ALA A 4 13.53 -24.77 -7.52
C ALA A 4 12.63 -25.25 -6.37
N ARG A 5 13.21 -25.43 -5.17
CA ARG A 5 12.51 -25.93 -3.99
C ARG A 5 11.49 -24.91 -3.47
N LEU A 6 11.81 -23.61 -3.56
CA LEU A 6 10.85 -22.55 -3.24
C LEU A 6 9.73 -22.46 -4.28
N ARG A 7 10.05 -22.67 -5.56
CA ARG A 7 9.08 -22.56 -6.67
C ARG A 7 7.95 -23.57 -6.56
N GLU A 8 8.24 -24.77 -6.08
CA GLU A 8 7.24 -25.83 -5.89
C GLU A 8 6.27 -25.58 -4.73
N ARG A 9 6.59 -24.63 -3.82
CA ARG A 9 5.87 -24.41 -2.56
C ARG A 9 5.36 -22.99 -2.36
N THR A 10 5.54 -22.13 -3.37
CA THR A 10 5.19 -20.72 -3.30
C THR A 10 4.08 -20.40 -4.29
N VAL A 11 3.14 -19.57 -3.85
CA VAL A 11 2.14 -18.93 -4.71
C VAL A 11 2.40 -17.44 -4.69
N VAL A 12 2.64 -16.87 -5.87
CA VAL A 12 2.75 -15.42 -6.07
C VAL A 12 1.36 -14.89 -6.38
N VAL A 13 0.88 -13.95 -5.58
CA VAL A 13 -0.44 -13.32 -5.77
C VAL A 13 -0.27 -11.90 -6.27
N GLY A 14 -0.87 -11.61 -7.42
CA GLY A 14 -0.88 -10.29 -8.05
C GLY A 14 -2.24 -9.61 -7.94
N SER A 15 -2.23 -8.28 -7.78
CA SER A 15 -3.44 -7.45 -7.87
C SER A 15 -3.30 -6.41 -8.96
N LEU A 16 -4.03 -6.60 -10.04
CA LEU A 16 -4.03 -5.68 -11.17
C LEU A 16 -4.78 -4.38 -10.81
N GLY A 17 -5.81 -4.46 -9.97
CA GLY A 17 -6.48 -3.25 -9.45
C GLY A 17 -5.55 -2.31 -8.67
N LYS A 18 -4.57 -2.83 -7.93
CA LYS A 18 -3.55 -1.99 -7.28
C LYS A 18 -2.54 -1.42 -8.27
N THR A 19 -2.13 -2.24 -9.24
CA THR A 19 -1.13 -1.89 -10.26
C THR A 19 -1.64 -0.79 -11.17
N MET A 20 -2.91 -0.89 -11.61
CA MET A 20 -3.52 0.00 -12.60
C MET A 20 -4.39 1.11 -11.97
N HIS A 21 -4.23 1.37 -10.67
CA HIS A 21 -4.99 2.40 -9.95
C HIS A 21 -6.53 2.27 -10.02
N VAL A 22 -7.04 1.05 -10.25
CA VAL A 22 -8.46 0.72 -10.37
C VAL A 22 -8.87 -0.32 -9.33
N THR A 23 -8.64 -0.03 -8.05
CA THR A 23 -8.87 -0.98 -6.94
C THR A 23 -10.30 -1.52 -6.89
N GLY A 24 -11.28 -0.75 -7.38
CA GLY A 24 -12.69 -1.15 -7.49
C GLY A 24 -12.98 -2.24 -8.53
N TRP A 25 -12.05 -2.54 -9.45
CA TRP A 25 -12.25 -3.57 -10.48
C TRP A 25 -12.05 -5.00 -9.95
N ARG A 26 -11.47 -5.14 -8.75
CA ARG A 26 -11.35 -6.42 -8.01
C ARG A 26 -10.76 -7.57 -8.86
N ILE A 27 -9.82 -7.26 -9.73
CA ILE A 27 -9.15 -8.23 -10.61
C ILE A 27 -7.68 -8.46 -10.19
N GLY A 28 -7.27 -9.72 -10.25
CA GLY A 28 -5.96 -10.20 -9.81
C GLY A 28 -5.70 -11.62 -10.29
N TYR A 29 -4.55 -12.18 -9.92
CA TYR A 29 -4.12 -13.51 -10.38
C TYR A 29 -3.24 -14.20 -9.34
N ALA A 30 -3.05 -15.51 -9.50
CA ALA A 30 -2.11 -16.30 -8.73
C ALA A 30 -1.22 -17.13 -9.68
N ILE A 31 0.09 -17.11 -9.44
CA ILE A 31 1.10 -17.88 -10.17
C ILE A 31 1.72 -18.87 -9.18
N GLY A 32 1.79 -20.14 -9.52
CA GLY A 32 2.40 -21.16 -8.68
C GLY A 32 2.58 -22.47 -9.45
N ALA A 33 3.18 -23.46 -8.81
CA ALA A 33 3.32 -24.79 -9.39
C ALA A 33 1.94 -25.40 -9.74
N THR A 34 1.90 -26.25 -10.77
CA THR A 34 0.67 -26.90 -11.26
C THR A 34 -0.12 -27.55 -10.13
N ALA A 35 0.54 -28.32 -9.26
CA ALA A 35 -0.09 -28.97 -8.11
C ALA A 35 -0.81 -27.97 -7.19
N LEU A 36 -0.22 -26.80 -6.92
CA LEU A 36 -0.85 -25.76 -6.08
C LEU A 36 -2.01 -25.07 -6.79
N THR A 37 -1.80 -24.67 -8.05
CA THR A 37 -2.84 -23.93 -8.81
C THR A 37 -4.06 -24.79 -9.11
N ASN A 38 -3.90 -26.11 -9.25
CA ASN A 38 -5.02 -27.03 -9.40
C ASN A 38 -5.93 -27.03 -8.17
N GLU A 39 -5.38 -27.10 -6.96
CA GLU A 39 -6.17 -27.04 -5.72
C GLU A 39 -6.82 -25.66 -5.53
N ILE A 40 -6.12 -24.57 -5.87
CA ILE A 40 -6.69 -23.21 -5.84
C ILE A 40 -7.90 -23.09 -6.77
N ARG A 41 -7.81 -23.63 -8.00
CA ARG A 41 -8.90 -23.58 -8.98
C ARG A 41 -10.15 -24.35 -8.54
N LYS A 42 -9.98 -25.48 -7.83
CA LYS A 42 -11.12 -26.21 -7.24
C LYS A 42 -11.91 -25.32 -6.27
N VAL A 43 -11.21 -24.57 -5.40
CA VAL A 43 -11.87 -23.62 -4.49
C VAL A 43 -12.50 -22.46 -5.27
N LEU A 44 -11.76 -21.88 -6.24
CA LEU A 44 -12.23 -20.74 -7.03
C LEU A 44 -13.53 -21.05 -7.78
N GLN A 45 -13.64 -22.27 -8.33
CA GLN A 45 -14.82 -22.75 -9.06
C GLN A 45 -16.10 -22.59 -8.26
N PHE A 46 -16.06 -22.83 -6.94
CA PHE A 46 -17.22 -22.74 -6.06
C PHE A 46 -17.32 -21.41 -5.28
N ASN A 47 -16.25 -20.63 -5.20
CA ASN A 47 -16.27 -19.33 -4.55
C ASN A 47 -16.80 -18.23 -5.47
N THR A 48 -16.29 -18.17 -6.70
CA THR A 48 -16.67 -17.11 -7.68
C THR A 48 -16.88 -17.62 -9.10
N TYR A 49 -16.53 -18.88 -9.38
CA TYR A 49 -16.52 -19.51 -10.71
C TYR A 49 -15.53 -18.87 -11.69
N ALA A 50 -15.74 -17.61 -12.06
CA ALA A 50 -14.91 -16.87 -12.99
C ALA A 50 -14.84 -15.38 -12.63
N ALA A 51 -13.73 -14.72 -12.99
CA ALA A 51 -13.62 -13.27 -12.92
C ALA A 51 -14.43 -12.60 -14.05
N PRO A 52 -14.83 -11.32 -13.90
CA PRO A 52 -15.59 -10.62 -14.94
C PRO A 52 -14.87 -10.59 -16.29
N THR A 53 -15.43 -11.25 -17.30
CA THR A 53 -14.86 -11.38 -18.65
C THR A 53 -14.38 -10.06 -19.28
N PRO A 54 -15.17 -8.96 -19.31
CA PRO A 54 -14.70 -7.72 -19.93
C PRO A 54 -13.49 -7.12 -19.22
N LEU A 55 -13.39 -7.27 -17.89
CA LEU A 55 -12.24 -6.78 -17.12
C LEU A 55 -10.99 -7.64 -17.39
N GLN A 56 -11.16 -8.95 -17.60
CA GLN A 56 -10.06 -9.83 -18.01
C GLN A 56 -9.49 -9.41 -19.37
N GLN A 57 -10.36 -9.08 -20.34
CA GLN A 57 -9.93 -8.62 -21.66
C GLN A 57 -9.20 -7.26 -21.59
N ALA A 58 -9.74 -6.30 -20.83
CA ALA A 58 -9.09 -5.00 -20.64
C ALA A 58 -7.71 -5.14 -19.99
N MET A 59 -7.59 -6.01 -18.97
CA MET A 59 -6.33 -6.25 -18.30
C MET A 59 -5.30 -6.96 -19.18
N ALA A 60 -5.73 -7.86 -20.07
CA ALA A 60 -4.82 -8.49 -21.03
C ALA A 60 -4.17 -7.44 -21.94
N ALA A 61 -4.96 -6.53 -22.51
CA ALA A 61 -4.44 -5.45 -23.35
C ALA A 61 -3.45 -4.52 -22.62
N VAL A 62 -3.74 -4.19 -21.36
CA VAL A 62 -2.87 -3.34 -20.52
C VAL A 62 -1.55 -4.01 -20.19
N LEU A 63 -1.55 -5.33 -19.94
CA LEU A 63 -0.33 -6.07 -19.61
C LEU A 63 0.62 -6.15 -20.82
N ASP A 64 0.08 -6.21 -22.04
CA ASP A 64 0.87 -6.22 -23.27
C ASP A 64 1.54 -4.86 -23.55
N ASP A 65 0.91 -3.75 -23.15
CA ASP A 65 1.43 -2.39 -23.33
C ASP A 65 2.49 -1.97 -22.28
N ALA A 66 2.83 -2.86 -21.34
CA ALA A 66 3.85 -2.64 -20.31
C ALA A 66 3.69 -1.33 -19.48
N ALA A 67 2.48 -0.76 -19.41
CA ALA A 67 2.18 0.51 -18.74
C ALA A 67 2.55 0.53 -17.23
N TYR A 68 2.83 -0.61 -16.63
CA TYR A 68 3.24 -0.76 -15.24
C TYR A 68 4.74 -0.48 -15.00
N CYS A 69 5.57 -0.39 -16.04
CA CYS A 69 7.02 -0.22 -15.91
C CYS A 69 7.44 1.10 -15.28
N ASP A 70 6.65 2.17 -15.42
CA ASP A 70 6.96 3.49 -14.87
C ASP A 70 6.48 3.68 -13.43
N LEU A 71 5.70 2.74 -12.89
CA LEU A 71 5.14 2.81 -11.54
C LEU A 71 6.19 2.98 -10.43
N PRO A 72 7.36 2.29 -10.46
CA PRO A 72 8.39 2.49 -9.44
C PRO A 72 8.86 3.94 -9.37
N GLN A 73 9.10 4.56 -10.53
CA GLN A 73 9.57 5.96 -10.59
C GLN A 73 8.49 6.94 -10.14
N LEU A 74 7.25 6.72 -10.57
CA LEU A 74 6.10 7.53 -10.15
C LEU A 74 5.94 7.53 -8.62
N PHE A 75 5.96 6.36 -7.99
CA PHE A 75 5.80 6.27 -6.54
C PHE A 75 7.04 6.71 -5.76
N LEU A 76 8.23 6.56 -6.33
CA LEU A 76 9.46 7.10 -5.76
C LEU A 76 9.39 8.63 -5.65
N GLN A 77 8.95 9.31 -6.72
CA GLN A 77 8.77 10.76 -6.72
C GLN A 77 7.74 11.21 -5.67
N LYS A 78 6.58 10.54 -5.60
CA LYS A 78 5.54 10.85 -4.60
C LYS A 78 6.00 10.62 -3.17
N ARG A 79 6.74 9.53 -2.92
CA ARG A 79 7.35 9.25 -1.62
C ARG A 79 8.32 10.36 -1.23
N ASN A 80 9.25 10.71 -2.12
CA ASN A 80 10.26 11.73 -1.84
C ASN A 80 9.61 13.08 -1.57
N ARG A 81 8.61 13.49 -2.36
CA ARG A 81 7.84 14.71 -2.12
C ARG A 81 7.19 14.74 -0.74
N PHE A 82 6.55 13.64 -0.33
CA PHE A 82 5.95 13.53 1.00
C PHE A 82 7.00 13.65 2.13
N LEU A 83 8.15 12.99 1.97
CA LEU A 83 9.23 13.02 2.96
C LEU A 83 9.95 14.36 3.04
N GLU A 84 10.21 15.00 1.90
CA GLU A 84 10.74 16.37 1.83
C GLU A 84 9.78 17.35 2.51
N GLY A 85 8.47 17.17 2.28
CA GLY A 85 7.43 17.94 2.96
C GLY A 85 7.46 17.82 4.48
N LEU A 86 7.86 16.66 5.02
CA LEU A 86 7.99 16.40 6.46
C LEU A 86 9.39 16.69 7.02
N GLY A 87 10.39 16.96 6.18
CA GLY A 87 11.80 16.98 6.59
C GLY A 87 12.14 18.01 7.69
N SER A 88 11.34 19.07 7.83
CA SER A 88 11.49 20.08 8.89
C SER A 88 10.44 19.97 10.01
N SER A 89 9.70 18.86 10.07
CA SER A 89 8.71 18.60 11.12
C SER A 89 9.34 17.88 12.30
N ARG A 90 8.57 17.70 13.38
CA ARG A 90 8.97 16.87 14.53
C ARG A 90 8.73 15.37 14.32
N PHE A 91 8.15 14.97 13.18
CA PHE A 91 8.01 13.56 12.83
C PHE A 91 9.36 12.99 12.41
N SER A 92 9.64 11.75 12.81
CA SER A 92 10.80 11.00 12.31
C SER A 92 10.37 9.84 11.43
N PHE A 93 11.21 9.42 10.48
CA PHE A 93 10.86 8.37 9.53
C PHE A 93 12.09 7.70 8.93
N MET A 94 11.91 6.44 8.48
CA MET A 94 12.82 5.75 7.57
C MET A 94 12.11 5.59 6.23
N PRO A 95 12.70 6.03 5.09
CA PRO A 95 12.06 5.89 3.79
C PRO A 95 11.66 4.44 3.50
N THR A 96 10.39 4.22 3.10
CA THR A 96 9.94 2.86 2.76
C THR A 96 10.71 2.30 1.55
N GLY A 97 11.06 1.01 1.59
CA GLY A 97 11.69 0.30 0.48
C GLY A 97 10.72 -0.10 -0.65
N GLY A 98 9.41 0.04 -0.44
CA GLY A 98 8.42 -0.32 -1.46
C GLY A 98 6.97 -0.03 -1.06
N GLY A 99 6.07 -0.28 -2.01
CA GLY A 99 4.66 0.09 -1.88
C GLY A 99 4.45 1.60 -1.91
N TYR A 100 3.23 2.02 -1.56
CA TYR A 100 2.82 3.42 -1.56
C TYR A 100 2.39 3.93 -0.16
N PHE A 101 2.99 3.34 0.88
CA PHE A 101 2.74 3.69 2.28
C PHE A 101 4.04 4.07 2.98
N GLN A 102 4.00 5.12 3.79
CA GLN A 102 5.12 5.59 4.61
C GLN A 102 4.72 5.53 6.08
N MET A 103 5.56 4.88 6.90
CA MET A 103 5.42 4.94 8.35
C MET A 103 6.16 6.18 8.87
N VAL A 104 5.53 6.92 9.77
CA VAL A 104 6.13 8.07 10.45
C VAL A 104 5.95 7.91 11.95
N ASP A 105 6.99 8.23 12.69
CA ASP A 105 7.05 8.18 14.13
C ASP A 105 6.77 9.57 14.71
N TYR A 106 5.88 9.63 15.69
CA TYR A 106 5.43 10.87 16.33
C TYR A 106 5.89 11.00 17.79
N SER A 107 6.87 10.20 18.23
CA SER A 107 7.35 10.17 19.62
C SER A 107 7.81 11.51 20.16
N ALA A 108 8.31 12.41 19.29
CA ALA A 108 8.73 13.76 19.65
C ALA A 108 7.59 14.79 19.68
N ILE A 109 6.36 14.35 19.40
CA ILE A 109 5.16 15.20 19.25
C ILE A 109 4.16 14.94 20.37
N SER A 110 3.87 13.67 20.66
CA SER A 110 2.80 13.29 21.59
C SER A 110 3.10 12.00 22.36
N GLU A 111 2.57 11.93 23.58
CA GLU A 111 2.55 10.72 24.42
C GLU A 111 1.29 9.87 24.24
N LEU A 112 0.34 10.34 23.43
CA LEU A 112 -0.91 9.62 23.19
C LEU A 112 -0.66 8.26 22.49
N PRO A 113 -1.47 7.23 22.79
CA PRO A 113 -1.56 6.03 21.96
C PRO A 113 -1.86 6.38 20.51
N ASP A 114 -1.39 5.57 19.56
CA ASP A 114 -1.45 5.90 18.12
C ASP A 114 -2.87 6.08 17.60
N THR A 115 -3.84 5.35 18.15
CA THR A 115 -5.25 5.47 17.82
C THR A 115 -5.82 6.81 18.28
N GLU A 116 -5.47 7.26 19.48
CA GLU A 116 -5.91 8.55 20.00
C GLU A 116 -5.23 9.70 19.24
N PHE A 117 -3.94 9.58 18.96
CA PHE A 117 -3.21 10.57 18.17
C PHE A 117 -3.72 10.65 16.72
N ALA A 118 -4.06 9.51 16.09
CA ALA A 118 -4.67 9.48 14.77
C ALA A 118 -6.03 10.19 14.74
N ASN A 119 -6.89 9.95 15.74
CA ASN A 119 -8.17 10.66 15.86
C ASN A 119 -7.96 12.16 16.08
N HIS A 120 -7.00 12.53 16.93
CA HIS A 120 -6.65 13.94 17.17
C HIS A 120 -6.18 14.64 15.87
N LEU A 121 -5.35 13.99 15.05
CA LEU A 121 -4.94 14.54 13.75
C LEU A 121 -6.13 14.73 12.80
N ILE A 122 -7.13 13.84 12.84
CA ILE A 122 -8.34 13.98 12.01
C ILE A 122 -9.20 15.13 12.51
N GLU A 123 -9.51 15.16 13.80
CA GLU A 123 -10.45 16.11 14.40
C GLU A 123 -9.90 17.54 14.44
N CYS A 124 -8.61 17.70 14.80
CA CYS A 124 -8.00 19.01 14.98
C CYS A 124 -7.28 19.52 13.74
N HIS A 125 -6.79 18.63 12.88
CA HIS A 125 -5.93 19.00 11.75
C HIS A 125 -6.45 18.53 10.38
N GLY A 126 -7.52 17.73 10.34
CA GLY A 126 -8.10 17.25 9.08
C GLY A 126 -7.22 16.25 8.31
N VAL A 127 -6.21 15.65 8.95
CA VAL A 127 -5.27 14.73 8.31
C VAL A 127 -5.43 13.33 8.89
N ALA A 128 -5.78 12.36 8.06
CA ALA A 128 -5.94 10.96 8.46
C ALA A 128 -4.63 10.17 8.31
N GLY A 129 -4.06 9.76 9.45
CA GLY A 129 -3.01 8.73 9.53
C GLY A 129 -3.58 7.43 10.09
N LEU A 130 -3.10 6.28 9.61
CA LEU A 130 -3.59 5.00 10.11
C LEU A 130 -2.70 4.49 11.26
N PRO A 131 -3.25 4.20 12.46
CA PRO A 131 -2.48 3.68 13.59
C PRO A 131 -1.89 2.31 13.26
N MET A 132 -0.62 2.10 13.63
CA MET A 132 0.07 0.83 13.37
C MET A 132 -0.32 -0.28 14.35
N SER A 133 -0.82 0.06 15.54
CA SER A 133 -1.32 -0.90 16.54
C SER A 133 -2.42 -1.83 16.00
N GLY A 134 -3.20 -1.38 15.01
CA GLY A 134 -4.20 -2.20 14.32
C GLY A 134 -3.63 -3.31 13.42
N PHE A 135 -2.32 -3.33 13.14
CA PHE A 135 -1.68 -4.31 12.24
C PHE A 135 -1.12 -5.55 12.94
N GLY A 136 -1.20 -5.61 14.26
CA GLY A 136 -0.79 -6.79 15.03
C GLY A 136 -0.25 -6.43 16.41
N SER A 137 -0.22 -7.41 17.31
CA SER A 137 0.20 -7.23 18.70
C SER A 137 1.65 -6.73 18.84
N GLN A 138 2.51 -7.01 17.86
CA GLN A 138 3.88 -6.50 17.82
C GLN A 138 3.97 -4.97 17.70
N TYR A 139 2.89 -4.30 17.28
CA TYR A 139 2.79 -2.85 17.15
C TYR A 139 1.91 -2.21 18.24
N ALA A 140 1.43 -2.96 19.24
CA ALA A 140 0.42 -2.48 20.20
C ALA A 140 0.83 -1.21 20.97
N LYS A 141 2.13 -0.94 21.12
CA LYS A 141 2.68 0.26 21.76
C LYS A 141 3.50 1.13 20.81
N SER A 142 3.37 0.93 19.50
CA SER A 142 4.12 1.72 18.52
C SER A 142 3.60 3.15 18.49
N LYS A 143 4.51 4.13 18.46
CA LYS A 143 4.17 5.52 18.16
C LYS A 143 4.30 5.80 16.67
N LEU A 144 3.71 4.93 15.85
CA LEU A 144 3.81 4.95 14.40
C LEU A 144 2.44 5.18 13.75
N LEU A 145 2.38 6.11 12.81
CA LEU A 145 1.27 6.27 11.89
C LEU A 145 1.68 5.89 10.47
N ARG A 146 0.77 5.27 9.72
CA ARG A 146 0.98 4.92 8.31
C ARG A 146 0.18 5.84 7.41
N PHE A 147 0.89 6.60 6.57
CA PHE A 147 0.32 7.47 5.56
C PHE A 147 0.39 6.84 4.16
N CYS A 148 -0.60 7.12 3.32
CA CYS A 148 -0.66 6.67 1.93
C CYS A 148 -0.30 7.83 1.00
N PHE A 149 0.80 7.71 0.26
CA PHE A 149 1.25 8.75 -0.68
C PHE A 149 0.78 8.51 -2.13
N ALA A 150 -0.07 7.50 -2.36
CA ALA A 150 -0.80 7.34 -3.61
C ALA A 150 -1.93 8.39 -3.76
N LYS A 151 -1.54 9.66 -3.83
CA LYS A 151 -2.42 10.84 -3.88
C LYS A 151 -1.92 11.83 -4.94
N LYS A 152 -2.74 12.82 -5.25
CA LYS A 152 -2.33 13.96 -6.08
C LYS A 152 -1.26 14.78 -5.35
N GLU A 153 -0.42 15.48 -6.09
CA GLU A 153 0.70 16.24 -5.50
C GLU A 153 0.21 17.34 -4.56
N GLU A 154 -0.86 18.04 -4.95
CA GLU A 154 -1.45 19.11 -4.15
C GLU A 154 -2.00 18.59 -2.82
N THR A 155 -2.47 17.33 -2.80
CA THR A 155 -2.92 16.67 -1.57
C THR A 155 -1.73 16.35 -0.64
N LEU A 156 -0.59 15.94 -1.21
CA LEU A 156 0.61 15.67 -0.42
C LEU A 156 1.18 16.97 0.16
N ASP A 157 1.19 18.04 -0.62
CA ASP A 157 1.68 19.35 -0.17
C ASP A 157 0.80 19.92 0.94
N ALA A 158 -0.53 19.88 0.76
CA ALA A 158 -1.47 20.35 1.78
C ALA A 158 -1.31 19.56 3.08
N ALA A 159 -1.23 18.22 3.00
CA ALA A 159 -1.07 17.37 4.17
C ALA A 159 0.26 17.63 4.89
N THR A 160 1.36 17.73 4.15
CA THR A 160 2.69 17.95 4.76
C THR A 160 2.86 19.35 5.32
N ALA A 161 2.23 20.38 4.73
CA ALA A 161 2.18 21.71 5.31
C ALA A 161 1.49 21.72 6.68
N ILE A 162 0.38 21.00 6.83
CA ILE A 162 -0.32 20.83 8.11
C ILE A 162 0.55 20.07 9.10
N LEU A 163 1.06 18.89 8.72
CA LEU A 163 1.86 18.04 9.60
C LEU A 163 3.16 18.70 10.06
N ARG A 164 3.73 19.60 9.26
CA ARG A 164 4.93 20.37 9.62
C ARG A 164 4.68 21.39 10.73
N ALA A 165 3.45 21.88 10.86
CA ALA A 165 3.07 22.85 11.89
C ALA A 165 2.80 22.18 13.26
N ILE A 166 2.83 20.85 13.32
CA ILE A 166 2.65 20.03 14.52
C ILE A 166 4.01 19.70 15.12
#